data_AF-A0A518DPG1-F1
#
_entry.id   AF-A0A518DPG1-F1
#
_cell.length_a   1.000
_cell.length_b   1.000
_cell.length_c   1.000
_cell.angle_alpha   90.00
_cell.angle_beta   90.00
_cell.angle_gamma   90.00
#
_symmetry.space_group_name_H-M   'P 1'
#
loop_
_entity.id
_entity.type
_entity.pdbx_description
1 polymer ?
#
loop_
_entity_poly.entity_id
_entity_poly.type
_entity_poly.pdbx_seq_one_letter_code
_entity_poly.pdbx_strand_id
1 'polypeptide(L)'
;MTLSETILSTIPGDSSARLVVMLVQTDDGSHMELRQQSWGGDGVEWFTQNSIRLESDQVAALKATLGVSSGVNNNRQRLPQSFGRLPKASSWEPRIVRADSA
;
A
#
# COMPACT_ATOMS: atom_id res chain seq x y z
N MET A 1 -20.51 -17.52 0.69
CA MET A 1 -19.42 -17.15 -0.22
C MET A 1 -19.71 -15.82 -0.85
N THR A 2 -19.45 -14.75 -0.08
CA THR A 2 -19.35 -13.42 -0.65
C THR A 2 -17.93 -13.25 -1.21
N LEU A 3 -17.83 -12.99 -2.50
CA LEU A 3 -16.58 -12.64 -3.17
C LEU A 3 -16.76 -11.24 -3.73
N SER A 4 -15.97 -10.30 -3.24
CA SER A 4 -15.95 -8.92 -3.71
C SER A 4 -14.56 -8.58 -4.23
N GLU A 5 -14.52 -7.98 -5.41
CA GLU A 5 -13.28 -7.61 -6.10
C GLU A 5 -13.29 -6.11 -6.38
N THR A 6 -12.23 -5.41 -5.95
CA THR A 6 -12.08 -3.98 -6.17
C THR A 6 -10.75 -3.68 -6.83
N ILE A 7 -10.78 -2.97 -7.96
CA ILE A 7 -9.57 -2.47 -8.62
C ILE A 7 -9.05 -1.27 -7.83
N LEU A 8 -7.86 -1.39 -7.26
CA LEU A 8 -7.19 -0.31 -6.55
C LEU A 8 -6.36 0.57 -7.48
N SER A 9 -5.70 -0.05 -8.47
CA SER A 9 -4.88 0.66 -9.45
C SER A 9 -4.70 -0.17 -10.72
N THR A 10 -4.44 0.50 -11.83
CA THR A 10 -4.03 -0.11 -13.08
C THR A 10 -2.71 0.51 -13.51
N ILE A 11 -1.68 -0.32 -13.61
CA ILE A 11 -0.35 0.07 -14.06
C ILE A 11 -0.24 -0.35 -15.53
N PRO A 12 -0.08 0.61 -16.46
CA PRO A 12 0.08 0.27 -17.87
C PRO A 12 1.38 -0.50 -18.10
N GLY A 13 1.30 -1.54 -18.94
CA GLY A 13 2.46 -2.22 -19.51
C GLY A 13 2.65 -1.78 -20.96
N ASP A 14 2.91 -2.74 -21.85
CA ASP A 14 2.93 -2.51 -23.30
C ASP A 14 1.52 -2.26 -23.86
N SER A 15 1.40 -1.93 -25.15
CA SER A 15 0.14 -1.54 -25.80
C SER A 15 -1.02 -2.55 -25.67
N SER A 16 -0.72 -3.81 -25.36
CA SER A 16 -1.68 -4.89 -25.16
C SER A 16 -1.58 -5.54 -23.77
N ALA A 17 -0.87 -4.95 -22.81
CA ALA A 17 -0.65 -5.51 -21.48
C ALA A 17 -0.83 -4.48 -20.36
N ARG A 18 -1.35 -4.92 -19.22
CA ARG A 18 -1.44 -4.10 -18.01
C ARG A 18 -1.35 -4.96 -16.76
N LEU A 19 -0.89 -4.36 -15.67
CA LEU A 19 -0.95 -4.96 -14.35
C LEU A 19 -2.07 -4.29 -13.55
N VAL A 20 -3.05 -5.06 -13.12
CA VAL A 20 -4.16 -4.58 -12.28
C VAL A 20 -3.89 -4.96 -10.84
N VAL A 21 -3.89 -3.96 -9.97
CA VAL A 21 -3.77 -4.13 -8.52
C VAL A 21 -5.17 -4.20 -7.94
N MET A 22 -5.47 -5.29 -7.25
CA MET A 22 -6.81 -5.59 -6.75
C MET A 22 -6.82 -5.85 -5.25
N LEU A 23 -7.91 -5.46 -4.60
CA LEU A 23 -8.33 -5.96 -3.30
C LEU A 23 -9.39 -7.03 -3.53
N VAL A 24 -9.16 -8.22 -3.01
CA VAL A 24 -10.11 -9.33 -3.02
C VAL A 24 -10.57 -9.55 -1.59
N GLN A 25 -11.89 -9.59 -1.41
CA GLN A 25 -12.51 -9.81 -0.11
C GLN A 25 -13.37 -11.06 -0.19
N THR A 26 -13.14 -11.96 0.74
CA THR A 26 -13.81 -13.25 0.87
C THR A 26 -14.34 -13.42 2.29
N ASP A 27 -15.17 -14.44 2.51
CA ASP A 27 -15.64 -14.80 3.85
C ASP A 27 -14.47 -15.14 4.81
N ASP A 28 -13.34 -15.63 4.28
CA ASP A 28 -12.14 -16.03 5.04
C ASP A 28 -11.15 -14.88 5.27
N GLY A 29 -11.44 -13.68 4.77
CA GLY A 29 -10.59 -12.50 4.91
C GLY A 29 -10.38 -11.74 3.61
N SER A 30 -9.45 -10.77 3.65
CA SER A 30 -9.11 -9.92 2.50
C SER A 30 -7.63 -10.03 2.17
N HIS A 31 -7.31 -10.11 0.88
CA HIS A 31 -5.93 -10.15 0.37
C HIS A 31 -5.79 -9.25 -0.86
N MET A 32 -4.54 -8.94 -1.23
CA MET A 32 -4.27 -8.22 -2.47
C MET A 32 -3.93 -9.20 -3.59
N GLU A 33 -4.29 -8.84 -4.82
CA GLU A 33 -3.86 -9.55 -6.01
C GLU A 33 -3.22 -8.61 -7.03
N LEU A 34 -2.14 -9.09 -7.65
CA LEU A 34 -1.55 -8.49 -8.84
C LEU A 34 -1.97 -9.35 -10.03
N ARG A 35 -2.81 -8.82 -10.91
CA ARG A 35 -3.31 -9.54 -12.09
C ARG A 35 -2.68 -8.96 -13.36
N GLN A 36 -1.87 -9.76 -14.04
CA GLN A 36 -1.42 -9.42 -15.38
C GLN A 36 -2.56 -9.68 -16.35
N GLN A 37 -2.94 -8.64 -17.09
CA GLN A 37 -3.97 -8.71 -18.11
C GLN A 37 -3.42 -8.41 -19.49
N SER A 38 -3.99 -9.06 -20.49
CA SER A 38 -3.72 -8.78 -21.90
C SER A 38 -4.98 -8.43 -22.66
N TRP A 39 -4.83 -7.61 -23.69
CA TRP A 39 -5.90 -7.26 -24.61
C TRP A 39 -6.03 -8.33 -25.69
N GLY A 40 -7.19 -8.99 -25.76
CA GLY A 40 -7.48 -10.03 -26.73
C GLY A 40 -8.09 -9.52 -28.04
N GLY A 41 -8.15 -8.20 -28.26
CA GLY A 41 -8.77 -7.61 -29.44
C GLY A 41 -10.29 -7.47 -29.30
N ASP A 42 -10.96 -7.24 -30.43
CA ASP A 42 -12.37 -6.82 -30.52
C ASP A 42 -13.39 -7.83 -29.98
N GLY A 43 -12.97 -9.05 -29.62
CA GLY A 43 -13.86 -10.11 -29.13
C GLY A 43 -13.66 -10.57 -27.69
N VAL A 44 -12.53 -10.24 -27.05
CA VAL A 44 -12.13 -10.83 -25.74
C VAL A 44 -11.79 -9.76 -24.69
N GLU A 45 -11.66 -8.49 -25.09
CA GLU A 45 -11.26 -7.38 -24.22
C GLU A 45 -10.02 -7.70 -23.36
N TRP A 46 -9.96 -7.18 -22.12
CA TRP A 46 -8.92 -7.47 -21.15
C TRP A 46 -9.20 -8.79 -20.42
N PHE A 47 -8.28 -9.74 -20.55
CA PHE A 47 -8.35 -11.01 -19.82
C PHE A 47 -7.14 -11.20 -18.92
N THR A 48 -7.33 -11.84 -17.77
CA THR A 48 -6.25 -12.15 -16.82
C THR A 48 -5.45 -13.36 -17.30
N GLN A 49 -4.16 -13.17 -17.56
CA GLN A 49 -3.23 -14.24 -17.90
C GLN A 49 -2.61 -14.88 -16.67
N ASN A 50 -2.30 -14.06 -15.65
CA ASN A 50 -1.62 -14.49 -14.45
C ASN A 50 -2.12 -13.67 -13.25
N SER A 51 -2.20 -14.31 -12.08
CA SER A 51 -2.51 -13.66 -10.82
C SER A 51 -1.54 -14.07 -9.74
N ILE A 52 -1.08 -13.10 -8.96
CA ILE A 52 -0.25 -13.32 -7.78
C ILE A 52 -1.02 -12.80 -6.58
N ARG A 53 -1.37 -13.70 -5.66
CA ARG A 53 -1.93 -13.33 -4.36
C ARG A 53 -0.81 -12.85 -3.43
N LEU A 54 -1.08 -11.77 -2.73
CA LEU A 54 -0.20 -11.16 -1.75
C LEU A 54 -0.93 -11.03 -0.41
N GLU A 55 -0.32 -11.59 0.62
CA GLU A 55 -0.72 -11.34 2.01
C GLU A 55 -0.20 -9.98 2.48
N SER A 56 -0.76 -9.44 3.58
CA SER A 56 -0.43 -8.11 4.10
C SER A 56 1.08 -7.89 4.31
N ASP A 57 1.78 -8.88 4.84
CA ASP A 57 3.21 -8.80 5.13
C ASP A 57 4.04 -8.75 3.83
N GLN A 58 3.58 -9.46 2.80
CA GLN A 58 4.22 -9.45 1.47
C GLN A 58 3.99 -8.11 0.76
N VAL A 59 2.84 -7.46 0.96
CA VAL A 59 2.60 -6.11 0.44
C VAL A 59 3.55 -5.11 1.09
N ALA A 60 3.78 -5.21 2.40
CA ALA A 60 4.74 -4.36 3.10
C ALA A 60 6.17 -4.57 2.59
N ALA A 61 6.59 -5.83 2.43
CA ALA A 61 7.90 -6.18 1.88
C ALA A 61 8.06 -5.69 0.42
N LEU A 62 7.03 -5.85 -0.41
CA LEU A 62 7.00 -5.36 -1.79
C LEU A 62 7.14 -3.83 -1.83
N LYS A 63 6.37 -3.11 -1.00
CA LYS A 63 6.46 -1.65 -0.86
C LYS A 63 7.87 -1.22 -0.43
N ALA A 64 8.47 -1.91 0.53
CA ALA A 64 9.84 -1.62 0.97
C ALA A 64 10.85 -1.84 -0.15
N THR A 65 10.70 -2.93 -0.92
CA THR A 65 11.58 -3.27 -2.05
C THR A 65 11.47 -2.25 -3.18
N LEU A 66 10.24 -1.92 -3.60
CA LEU A 66 9.98 -0.93 -4.65
C LEU A 66 10.34 0.49 -4.22
N GLY A 67 10.20 0.80 -2.93
CA GLY A 67 10.59 2.08 -2.33
C GLY A 67 12.09 2.39 -2.38
N VAL A 68 12.95 1.40 -2.68
CA VAL A 68 14.39 1.61 -2.92
C VAL A 68 14.67 2.06 -4.37
N SER A 69 13.76 1.82 -5.31
CA SER A 69 13.96 2.11 -6.75
C SER A 69 13.56 3.53 -7.17
N SER A 70 12.93 4.32 -6.29
CA SER A 70 12.61 5.73 -6.54
C SER A 70 13.68 6.64 -5.97
N GLY A 71 14.86 6.63 -6.59
CA GLY A 71 15.89 7.64 -6.37
C GLY A 71 15.48 8.99 -6.96
N VAL A 72 14.47 9.66 -6.41
CA VAL A 72 14.29 11.11 -6.57
C VAL A 72 13.88 11.71 -5.22
N ASN A 73 14.89 12.25 -4.54
CA ASN A 73 14.84 13.23 -3.46
C ASN A 73 14.35 12.75 -2.08
N ASN A 74 15.32 12.41 -1.23
CA ASN A 74 15.51 12.91 0.14
C ASN A 74 14.36 13.75 0.74
N ASN A 75 13.23 13.12 1.00
CA ASN A 75 12.30 13.63 1.98
C ASN A 75 11.81 12.44 2.80
N ARG A 76 12.71 11.93 3.66
CA ARG A 76 12.29 11.78 5.06
C ARG A 76 11.62 13.11 5.36
N GLN A 77 10.29 13.18 5.36
CA GLN A 77 9.57 14.33 5.87
C GLN A 77 10.07 14.48 7.29
N ARG A 78 11.16 15.23 7.45
CA ARG A 78 11.53 15.82 8.71
C ARG A 78 10.28 16.60 9.04
N LEU A 79 9.55 16.14 10.06
CA LEU A 79 8.45 16.89 10.61
C LEU A 79 8.94 18.35 10.67
N PRO A 80 8.18 19.30 10.08
CA PRO A 80 8.59 20.70 10.07
C PRO A 80 9.10 21.08 11.46
N GLN A 81 10.18 21.87 11.57
CA GLN A 81 10.78 22.15 12.89
C GLN A 81 9.79 22.76 13.89
N SER A 82 8.67 23.31 13.42
CA SER A 82 7.51 23.71 14.23
C SER A 82 6.86 22.58 15.04
N PHE A 83 6.99 21.32 14.62
CA PHE A 83 6.53 20.15 15.40
C PHE A 83 7.56 19.71 16.45
N GLY A 84 8.82 20.13 16.33
CA GLY A 84 9.87 19.86 17.33
C GLY A 84 9.85 20.84 18.51
N ARG A 85 9.09 21.94 18.38
CA ARG A 85 8.88 22.91 19.45
C ARG A 85 7.39 22.95 19.74
N LEU A 86 6.96 22.19 20.75
CA LEU A 86 5.70 22.51 21.41
C LEU A 86 5.76 24.02 21.74
N PRO A 87 4.77 24.83 21.34
CA PRO A 87 4.68 26.17 21.87
C PRO A 87 4.76 26.02 23.39
N LYS A 88 5.51 26.92 24.04
CA LYS A 88 5.63 26.96 25.50
C LYS A 88 4.22 27.23 26.05
N ALA A 89 3.43 26.17 26.14
CA ALA A 89 2.03 26.23 26.48
C ALA A 89 2.02 26.75 27.91
N SER A 90 1.33 27.87 28.11
CA SER A 90 0.80 28.19 29.41
C SER A 90 0.12 26.93 29.95
N SER A 91 0.59 26.50 31.13
CA SER A 91 -0.02 25.55 32.07
C SER A 91 -0.07 24.05 31.77
N TRP A 92 0.41 23.53 30.64
CA TRP A 92 0.48 22.07 30.46
C TRP A 92 1.90 21.52 30.67
N GLU A 93 2.13 20.88 31.83
CA GLU A 93 3.35 20.12 32.12
C GLU A 93 3.06 18.61 32.14
N PRO A 94 3.69 17.81 31.25
CA PRO A 94 3.55 16.36 31.30
C PRO A 94 4.25 15.81 32.54
N ARG A 95 3.48 15.20 33.45
CA ARG A 95 4.03 14.42 34.57
C ARG A 95 4.39 13.02 34.07
N ILE A 96 5.68 12.75 33.95
CA ILE A 96 6.19 11.40 33.67
C ILE A 96 6.04 10.57 34.96
N VAL A 97 5.08 9.66 35.00
CA VAL A 97 4.93 8.67 36.07
C VAL A 97 5.75 7.46 35.67
N ARG A 98 6.79 7.13 36.46
CA ARG A 98 7.48 5.84 36.34
C ARG A 98 6.64 4.81 37.08
N ALA A 99 6.24 3.74 36.38
CA ALA A 99 5.70 2.57 37.04
C ALA A 99 6.88 1.78 37.60
N ASP A 100 7.00 1.72 38.93
CA ASP A 100 7.89 0.75 39.56
C ASP A 100 7.35 -0.64 39.24
N SER A 101 8.18 -1.44 38.57
CA SER A 101 7.86 -2.83 38.26
C SER A 101 7.97 -3.63 39.55
N ALA A 102 6.91 -4.36 39.90
CA ALA A 102 6.82 -5.24 41.07
C ALA A 102 7.68 -6.50 40.92
#